data_AF-A0A661RBV2-F1
#
_entry.id   AF-A0A661RBV2-F1
#
_cell.length_a   1.000
_cell.length_b   1.000
_cell.length_c   1.000
_cell.angle_alpha   90.00
_cell.angle_beta   90.00
_cell.angle_gamma   90.00
#
_symmetry.space_group_name_H-M   'P 1'
#
loop_
_entity.id
_entity.type
_entity.pdbx_description
1 polymer ?
#
loop_
_entity_poly.entity_id
_entity_poly.type
_entity_poly.pdbx_seq_one_letter_code
_entity_poly.pdbx_strand_id
1 'polypeptide(L)' 'MGTLFWDDGEPRLHLHVGVGRGNETLVGCARGGATVYLIQEVTIFEITGIEAQRLEDPETGLKLLRLLGKSRSAAP' A
#
# COMPACT_ATOMS: atom_id res chain seq x y z
N MET A 1 -2.12 -8.29 -2.37
CA MET A 1 -2.02 -7.08 -3.23
C MET A 1 -2.04 -5.84 -2.35
N GLY A 2 -1.28 -4.82 -2.72
CA GLY A 2 -1.11 -3.63 -1.89
C GLY A 2 -0.77 -2.38 -2.70
N THR A 3 -0.72 -1.25 -2.00
CA THR A 3 -0.44 0.07 -2.56
C THR A 3 0.53 0.83 -1.67
N LEU A 4 1.41 1.64 -2.27
CA LEU A 4 2.30 2.55 -1.56
C LEU A 4 1.86 4.00 -1.85
N PHE A 5 1.47 4.74 -0.82
CA PHE A 5 1.07 6.15 -0.93
C PHE A 5 1.54 6.94 0.27
N TRP A 6 1.70 8.25 0.10
CA TRP A 6 2.06 9.16 1.19
C TRP A 6 0.98 9.22 2.26
N ASP A 7 1.40 9.36 3.52
CA ASP A 7 0.57 9.54 4.71
C ASP A 7 1.41 10.35 5.71
N ASP A 8 0.93 11.51 6.17
CA ASP A 8 1.66 12.42 7.07
C ASP A 8 3.14 12.68 6.70
N GLY A 9 3.45 12.76 5.41
CA GLY A 9 4.81 13.05 4.93
C GLY A 9 5.75 11.85 4.89
N GLU A 10 5.26 10.61 5.09
CA GLU A 10 6.03 9.37 4.90
C GLU A 10 5.31 8.38 3.96
N PRO A 11 6.05 7.53 3.21
CA PRO A 11 5.43 6.50 2.38
C PRO A 11 4.85 5.39 3.26
N ARG A 12 3.57 5.06 3.05
CA ARG A 12 2.88 3.95 3.74
C ARG A 12 2.50 2.86 2.77
N LEU A 13 2.94 1.64 3.08
CA LEU A 13 2.50 0.42 2.43
C LEU A 13 1.20 -0.07 3.08
N HIS A 14 0.13 -0.13 2.30
CA HIS A 14 -1.07 -0.87 2.66
C HIS A 14 -1.10 -2.18 1.88
N LEU A 15 -0.99 -3.31 2.58
CA LEU A 15 -0.84 -4.62 1.96
C LEU A 15 -1.79 -5.63 2.58
N HIS A 16 -2.51 -6.34 1.72
CA HIS A 16 -3.20 -7.58 2.06
C HIS A 16 -2.42 -8.76 1.50
N VAL A 17 -2.30 -9.82 2.29
CA VAL A 17 -1.57 -11.03 1.95
C VAL A 17 -2.47 -12.24 2.09
N GLY A 18 -2.23 -13.23 1.23
CA GLY A 18 -2.63 -14.61 1.44
C GLY A 18 -1.35 -15.43 1.54
N VAL A 19 -1.12 -16.08 2.68
CA VAL A 19 0.05 -16.94 2.93
C VAL A 19 -0.44 -18.30 3.39
N GLY A 20 0.31 -19.36 3.11
CA GLY A 20 -0.13 -20.71 3.47
C GLY A 20 0.97 -21.75 3.37
N ARG A 21 0.71 -22.90 3.98
CA ARG A 21 1.59 -24.07 3.95
C ARG A 21 0.74 -25.34 4.05
N GLY A 22 0.93 -26.28 3.12
CA GLY A 22 0.12 -27.50 3.08
C GLY A 22 -1.37 -27.17 2.91
N ASN A 23 -2.18 -27.55 3.89
CA ASN A 23 -3.63 -27.32 3.90
C ASN A 23 -4.05 -26.09 4.74
N GLU A 24 -3.11 -25.29 5.23
CA GLU A 24 -3.37 -24.11 6.05
C GLU A 24 -3.18 -22.82 5.24
N THR A 25 -4.10 -21.86 5.44
CA THR A 25 -4.06 -20.54 4.79
C THR A 25 -4.42 -19.44 5.78
N LEU A 26 -3.69 -18.33 5.73
CA LEU A 26 -3.98 -17.09 6.43
C LEU A 26 -4.16 -15.96 5.41
N VAL A 27 -5.27 -15.23 5.51
CA VAL A 27 -5.60 -14.13 4.60
C VAL A 27 -5.98 -12.90 5.42
N GLY A 28 -5.42 -11.74 5.08
CA GLY A 28 -5.77 -10.49 5.75
C GLY A 28 -4.76 -9.38 5.57
N CYS A 29 -4.87 -8.34 6.41
CA CYS A 29 -3.90 -7.25 6.48
C CYS A 29 -2.58 -7.79 7.04
N ALA A 30 -1.47 -7.54 6.35
CA ALA A 30 -0.15 -7.84 6.90
C ALA A 30 0.14 -6.88 8.06
N ARG A 31 0.35 -7.42 9.26
CA ARG A 31 0.65 -6.65 10.49
C ARG A 31 1.80 -7.33 11.24
N GLY A 32 2.62 -6.54 11.96
CA GLY A 32 3.71 -7.07 12.77
C GLY A 32 5.02 -7.39 12.04
N GLY A 33 5.12 -7.03 10.75
CA GLY A 33 6.27 -7.34 9.91
C GLY A 33 6.28 -8.80 9.43
N ALA A 34 6.98 -9.05 8.34
CA ALA A 34 7.20 -10.40 7.80
C ALA A 34 8.69 -10.55 7.46
N THR A 35 9.26 -11.70 7.78
CA THR A 35 10.65 -12.02 7.45
C THR A 35 10.68 -12.90 6.22
N VAL A 36 11.47 -12.52 5.23
CA VAL A 36 11.73 -13.34 4.05
C VAL A 36 12.62 -14.51 4.47
N TYR A 37 12.16 -15.75 4.27
CA TYR A 37 12.96 -16.92 4.59
C TYR A 37 14.05 -17.20 3.54
N LEU A 38 13.65 -17.29 2.27
CA LEU A 38 14.58 -17.52 1.15
C LEU A 38 14.56 -16.33 0.18
N ILE A 39 13.44 -16.16 -0.54
CA ILE A 39 13.26 -15.11 -1.54
C ILE A 39 11.83 -14.58 -1.44
N GLN A 40 11.68 -13.26 -1.63
CA GLN A 40 10.39 -12.61 -1.86
C GLN A 40 10.49 -11.85 -3.18
N GLU A 41 9.82 -12.38 -4.20
CA GLU A 41 9.72 -11.69 -5.48
C GLU A 41 8.63 -10.62 -5.38
N VAL A 42 8.96 -9.38 -5.75
CA VAL A 42 8.04 -8.24 -5.69
C VAL A 42 8.09 -7.51 -7.01
N THR A 43 6.91 -7.24 -7.58
CA THR A 43 6.76 -6.32 -8.72
C THR A 43 6.10 -5.04 -8.24
N ILE A 44 6.70 -3.89 -8.56
CA ILE A 44 6.18 -2.57 -8.21
C ILE A 44 5.88 -1.83 -9.51
N PHE A 45 4.67 -1.29 -9.60
CA PHE A 45 4.25 -0.42 -10.69
C PHE A 45 4.03 1.00 -10.15
N GLU A 46 4.69 1.98 -10.77
CA GLU A 46 4.46 3.38 -10.48
C GLU A 46 3.32 3.93 -11.34
N ILE A 47 2.40 4.67 -10.71
CA ILE A 47 1.33 5.39 -11.40
C ILE A 47 1.76 6.86 -11.46
N THR A 48 2.06 7.34 -12.66
CA THR A 48 2.48 8.73 -12.89
C THR A 48 1.30 9.63 -13.26
N GLY A 49 1.48 10.95 -13.16
CA GLY A 49 0.48 11.95 -13.57
C GLY A 49 -0.63 12.25 -12.56
N ILE A 50 -0.61 11.61 -11.39
CA ILE A 50 -1.57 11.86 -10.30
C ILE A 50 -0.85 12.27 -9.01
N GLU A 51 -1.53 13.03 -8.17
CA GLU A 51 -1.18 13.23 -6.76
C GLU A 51 -2.20 12.51 -5.89
N ALA A 52 -1.73 11.71 -4.93
CA ALA A 52 -2.58 10.94 -4.04
C ALA A 52 -1.94 10.78 -2.66
N GLN A 53 -2.77 10.84 -1.62
CA GLN A 53 -2.35 10.71 -0.23
C GLN A 53 -3.41 9.96 0.58
N ARG A 54 -3.00 9.32 1.67
CA ARG A 54 -3.91 8.85 2.70
C ARG A 54 -4.33 10.01 3.60
N LEU A 55 -5.63 10.26 3.69
CA LEU A 55 -6.22 11.29 4.55
C LEU A 55 -7.24 10.65 5.49
N GLU A 56 -7.39 11.20 6.68
CA GLU A 56 -8.45 10.80 7.60
C GLU A 56 -9.82 10.99 6.95
N ASP A 57 -10.64 9.96 7.07
CA ASP A 57 -12.02 9.97 6.65
C ASP A 57 -12.91 10.09 7.89
N PRO A 58 -13.68 11.18 8.04
CA PRO A 58 -14.40 11.46 9.28
C PRO A 58 -15.54 10.48 9.56
N GLU A 59 -16.04 9.77 8.55
CA GLU A 59 -17.10 8.78 8.71
C GLU A 59 -16.58 7.46 9.27
N THR A 60 -15.42 7.01 8.79
CA THR A 60 -14.83 5.71 9.18
C THR A 60 -13.78 5.82 10.29
N GLY A 61 -13.21 7.01 10.51
CA GLY A 61 -12.05 7.23 11.37
C GLY A 61 -10.76 6.59 10.83
N LEU A 62 -10.74 6.16 9.57
CA LEU A 62 -9.60 5.51 8.93
C LEU A 62 -8.88 6.47 7.98
N LYS A 63 -7.58 6.22 7.76
CA LYS A 63 -6.82 6.90 6.72
C LYS A 63 -7.01 6.25 5.36
N LEU A 64 -7.92 6.81 4.56
CA LEU A 64 -8.29 6.29 3.25
C LEU A 64 -7.54 7.01 2.14
N LEU A 65 -7.31 6.30 1.03
CA LEU A 65 -6.68 6.88 -0.16
C LEU A 65 -7.58 7.97 -0.76
N ARG A 66 -7.00 9.12 -1.09
CA ARG A 66 -7.65 10.24 -1.78
C ARG A 66 -6.79 10.68 -2.95
N LEU A 67 -7.43 10.94 -4.09
CA LEU A 67 -6.79 11.60 -5.23
C LEU A 67 -6.89 13.11 -5.01
N LEU A 68 -5.75 13.79 -5.03
CA LEU A 68 -5.64 15.23 -4.79
C LEU A 68 -5.68 16.04 -6.09
N GLY A 69 -5.37 15.40 -7.22
CA GLY A 69 -5.43 16.01 -8.54
C GLY A 69 -4.42 15.40 -9.50
N LYS A 70 -4.11 16.15 -10.55
CA LYS A 70 -3.00 15.83 -11.45
C LYS A 70 -1.69 16.28 -10.81
N SER A 71 -0.65 15.45 -10.93
CA SER A 71 0.70 15.85 -10.54
C SER A 71 1.13 17.09 -11.31
N ARG A 72 1.65 18.11 -10.60
CA ARG A 72 2.18 19.34 -11.22
C ARG A 72 3.59 19.19 -11.80
N SER A 73 4.20 18.00 -11.70
CA SER A 73 5.42 17.68 -12.44
C SER A 73 5.29 16.32 -13.11
N ALA A 74 5.00 16.34 -14.41
CA ALA A 74 5.70 15.44 -15.31
C ALA A 74 7.09 16.04 -15.52
N ALA A 75 8.06 15.67 -14.70
CA ALA A 75 9.44 15.72 -15.16
C ALA A 75 9.65 14.48 -16.06
N PRO A 76 10.39 14.62 -17.18
CA PRO A 76 10.44 13.63 -18.27
C PRO A 76 10.97 12.26 -17.83
#